data_AF-A0A3N4SCR6-F1
#
_entry.id   AF-A0A3N4SCR6-F1
#
_cell.length_a   1.000
_cell.length_b   1.000
_cell.length_c   1.000
_cell.angle_alpha   90.00
_cell.angle_beta   90.00
_cell.angle_gamma   90.00
#
_symmetry.space_group_name_H-M   'P 1'
#
loop_
_entity.id
_entity.type
_entity.pdbx_description
1 polymer ?
#
loop_
_entity_poly.entity_id
_entity_poly.type
_entity_poly.pdbx_seq_one_letter_code
_entity_poly.pdbx_strand_id
1 'polypeptide(L)'
;MLDLPARPAPATGRLALTYRQLADACPALTFSLVDEGPVGGTPADGRERTPAEGREWIPADRLASAVERLVDAEAARIRDRHGLAPRPHVAASRLLHHHLWTTSLLISGVWYLEGRVPLLPAGHLWTDTATGDFALRPGDWAPGDGAALRDAVAAHVGPVLAAFQPLVRRGPRALWGMATDDLLSGLWYLGRMLGEEDRAVATATALLPAGARPWTGPANFRRERGGWTRTRQGCCLYYAVDPANPCATCPRRA
;
A
#
# COMPACT_ATOMS: atom_id res chain seq x y z
N MET A 1 36.51 9.99 14.77
CA MET A 1 35.69 10.53 13.67
C MET A 1 34.29 9.98 13.88
N LEU A 2 33.47 10.73 14.61
CA LEU A 2 32.10 10.32 14.97
C LEU A 2 31.23 10.51 13.72
N ASP A 3 30.66 9.42 13.23
CA ASP A 3 29.65 9.43 12.17
C ASP A 3 28.39 10.12 12.72
N LEU A 4 28.16 11.35 12.27
CA LEU A 4 26.92 12.08 12.51
C LEU A 4 25.85 11.54 11.56
N PRO A 5 24.66 11.13 12.04
CA PRO A 5 23.59 10.69 11.16
C PRO A 5 23.17 11.84 10.23
N ALA A 6 22.99 11.52 8.96
CA ALA A 6 22.56 12.45 7.93
C ALA A 6 21.25 13.16 8.37
N ARG A 7 21.27 14.49 8.28
CA ARG A 7 20.14 15.36 8.62
C ARG A 7 18.95 15.05 7.70
N PRO A 8 17.71 14.87 8.21
CA PRO A 8 16.57 14.51 7.39
C PRO A 8 16.29 15.60 6.34
N ALA A 9 16.02 15.18 5.10
CA ALA A 9 15.62 16.07 4.03
C ALA A 9 14.21 16.63 4.30
N PRO A 10 13.97 17.94 4.16
CA PRO A 10 12.63 18.52 4.35
C PRO A 10 11.63 18.02 3.29
N ALA A 11 10.32 18.13 3.55
CA ALA A 11 9.19 17.85 2.63
C ALA A 11 9.20 18.63 1.28
N THR A 12 10.30 19.30 0.97
CA THR A 12 10.65 19.96 -0.30
C THR A 12 11.66 19.16 -1.15
N GLY A 13 12.08 17.97 -0.71
CA GLY A 13 12.94 17.08 -1.48
C GLY A 13 12.29 16.50 -2.75
N ARG A 14 13.10 16.10 -3.74
CA ARG A 14 12.61 15.54 -5.02
C ARG A 14 11.67 14.34 -4.83
N LEU A 15 11.93 13.47 -3.86
CA LEU A 15 11.04 12.36 -3.54
C LEU A 15 9.65 12.83 -3.04
N ALA A 16 9.59 13.90 -2.24
CA ALA A 16 8.33 14.49 -1.79
C ALA A 16 7.54 15.09 -2.97
N LEU A 17 8.21 15.66 -3.97
CA LEU A 17 7.58 16.10 -5.22
C LEU A 17 7.00 14.92 -6.01
N THR A 18 7.74 13.82 -6.16
CA THR A 18 7.24 12.60 -6.80
C THR A 18 6.03 12.01 -6.06
N TYR A 19 6.03 12.03 -4.71
CA TYR A 19 4.86 11.60 -3.94
C TYR A 19 3.64 12.51 -4.17
N ARG A 20 3.82 13.83 -4.24
CA ARG A 20 2.72 14.75 -4.60
C ARG A 20 2.18 14.44 -6.00
N GLN A 21 3.06 14.25 -6.98
CA GLN A 21 2.65 13.85 -8.32
C GLN A 21 1.87 12.53 -8.33
N LEU A 22 2.28 11.54 -7.52
CA LEU A 22 1.53 10.30 -7.36
C LEU A 22 0.14 10.55 -6.78
N ALA A 23 0.02 11.34 -5.71
CA ALA A 23 -1.25 11.68 -5.10
C ALA A 23 -2.19 12.41 -6.09
N ASP A 24 -1.66 13.37 -6.85
CA ASP A 24 -2.41 14.12 -7.86
C ASP A 24 -2.89 13.22 -9.01
N ALA A 25 -2.05 12.28 -9.46
CA ALA A 25 -2.40 11.34 -10.52
C ALA A 25 -3.30 10.19 -10.04
N CYS A 26 -3.29 9.85 -8.75
CA CYS A 26 -3.94 8.66 -8.22
C CYS A 26 -5.03 9.00 -7.19
N PRO A 27 -6.28 9.29 -7.61
CA PRO A 27 -7.37 9.62 -6.68
C PRO A 27 -7.67 8.55 -5.61
N ALA A 28 -7.36 7.27 -5.89
CA ALA A 28 -7.53 6.17 -4.94
C ALA A 28 -6.37 6.05 -3.92
N LEU A 29 -5.27 6.79 -4.09
CA LEU A 29 -4.10 6.78 -3.21
C LEU A 29 -4.19 7.95 -2.23
N THR A 30 -4.73 7.68 -1.04
CA THR A 30 -4.88 8.69 0.01
C THR A 30 -3.75 8.61 1.03
N PHE A 31 -2.97 9.66 1.15
CA PHE A 31 -2.01 9.87 2.23
C PHE A 31 -1.67 11.35 2.41
N SER A 32 -1.10 11.69 3.56
CA SER A 32 -0.54 13.02 3.83
C SER A 32 0.99 12.94 3.95
N LEU A 33 1.70 13.91 3.39
CA LEU A 33 3.14 14.07 3.62
C LEU A 33 3.38 14.81 4.94
N VAL A 34 4.32 14.32 5.73
CA VAL A 34 4.70 14.91 7.01
C VAL A 34 6.23 14.99 7.15
N ASP A 35 6.74 16.04 7.80
CA ASP A 35 8.17 16.16 8.11
C ASP A 35 8.56 15.30 9.33
N GLU A 36 7.68 15.25 10.32
CA GLU A 36 7.81 14.45 11.54
C GLU A 36 6.59 13.55 11.74
N GLY A 37 6.76 12.46 12.50
CA GLY A 37 5.64 11.56 12.77
C GLY A 37 4.52 12.30 13.52
N PRO A 38 3.23 12.04 13.21
CA PRO A 38 2.12 12.67 13.91
C PRO A 38 2.22 12.43 15.41
N VAL A 39 2.28 13.50 16.20
CA VAL A 39 2.36 13.43 17.66
C VAL A 39 0.96 13.17 18.22
N GLY A 40 0.80 12.08 18.97
CA GLY A 40 -0.35 11.89 19.85
C GLY A 40 -0.19 12.71 21.13
N GLY A 41 -0.47 14.01 21.10
CA GLY A 41 -0.41 14.90 22.27
C GLY A 41 -0.66 16.39 21.93
N THR A 42 -1.33 17.12 22.83
CA THR A 42 -1.83 18.50 22.69
C THR A 42 -0.74 19.52 22.30
N PRO A 43 -0.95 20.45 21.34
CA PRO A 43 0.07 21.40 20.91
C PRO A 43 0.04 22.74 21.69
N ALA A 44 1.19 23.43 21.74
CA ALA A 44 1.37 24.68 22.50
C ALA A 44 1.57 25.94 21.63
N ASP A 45 1.68 25.85 20.30
CA ASP A 45 2.34 26.93 19.53
C ASP A 45 1.89 27.12 18.06
N GLY A 46 0.64 26.82 17.72
CA GLY A 46 -0.17 27.66 16.81
C GLY A 46 0.30 27.94 15.36
N ARG A 47 1.04 27.04 14.66
CA ARG A 47 1.28 27.17 13.20
C ARG A 47 1.14 25.88 12.38
N GLU A 48 0.56 26.11 11.19
CA GLU A 48 0.31 25.31 9.97
C GLU A 48 -0.07 23.81 10.09
N ARG A 49 -1.20 23.48 9.43
CA ARG A 49 -2.16 22.40 9.76
C ARG A 49 -1.55 21.01 9.96
N THR A 50 -1.64 20.56 11.21
CA THR A 50 -1.34 19.22 11.74
C THR A 50 -2.42 18.18 11.39
N PRO A 51 -2.08 16.89 11.26
CA PRO A 51 -3.05 15.78 11.33
C PRO A 51 -3.90 15.97 12.59
N ALA A 52 -5.23 16.00 12.42
CA ALA A 52 -6.14 16.59 13.40
C ALA A 52 -5.84 16.14 14.85
N GLU A 53 -5.73 17.12 15.75
CA GLU A 53 -5.44 16.92 17.17
C GLU A 53 -6.34 15.83 17.77
N GLY A 54 -5.73 14.86 18.49
CA GLY A 54 -6.46 13.77 19.17
C GLY A 54 -6.65 12.47 18.38
N ARG A 55 -6.11 12.36 17.16
CA ARG A 55 -6.16 11.12 16.36
C ARG A 55 -5.00 10.17 16.74
N GLU A 56 -5.29 8.88 16.91
CA GLU A 56 -4.28 7.85 17.16
C GLU A 56 -3.68 7.39 15.81
N TRP A 57 -2.35 7.46 15.71
CA TRP A 57 -1.60 7.05 14.54
C TRP A 57 -0.64 5.91 14.90
N ILE A 58 -0.71 4.80 14.17
CA ILE A 58 0.15 3.64 14.38
C ILE A 58 1.24 3.61 13.32
N PRO A 59 2.54 3.74 13.67
CA PRO A 59 3.62 3.54 12.71
C PRO A 59 3.68 2.06 12.28
N ALA A 60 4.07 1.80 11.03
CA ALA A 60 4.02 0.46 10.47
C ALA A 60 4.98 -0.53 11.18
N ASP A 61 6.05 -0.03 11.81
CA ASP A 61 6.96 -0.83 12.65
C ASP A 61 6.34 -1.26 14.00
N ARG A 62 5.23 -0.64 14.41
CA ARG A 62 4.40 -1.02 15.56
C ARG A 62 3.08 -1.66 15.16
N LEU A 63 2.85 -1.91 13.88
CA LEU A 63 1.59 -2.48 13.38
C LEU A 63 1.26 -3.80 14.05
N ALA A 64 2.25 -4.67 14.28
CA ALA A 64 2.02 -5.99 14.87
C ALA A 64 1.33 -5.95 16.25
N SER A 65 1.64 -4.96 17.10
CA SER A 65 1.03 -4.82 18.42
C SER A 65 -0.33 -4.08 18.40
N ALA A 66 -0.73 -3.54 17.25
CA ALA A 66 -1.97 -2.80 17.07
C ALA A 66 -2.93 -3.46 16.06
N VAL A 67 -2.54 -4.56 15.42
CA VAL A 67 -3.25 -5.14 14.28
C VAL A 67 -4.68 -5.52 14.60
N GLU A 68 -4.95 -6.08 15.79
CA GLU A 68 -6.32 -6.41 16.22
C GLU A 68 -7.19 -5.16 16.34
N ARG A 69 -6.68 -4.10 16.99
CA ARG A 69 -7.39 -2.82 17.11
C ARG A 69 -7.67 -2.17 15.76
N LEU A 70 -6.70 -2.22 14.84
CA LEU A 70 -6.87 -1.70 13.49
C LEU A 70 -7.93 -2.50 12.70
N VAL A 71 -7.99 -3.83 12.89
CA VAL A 71 -9.00 -4.69 12.26
C VAL A 71 -10.40 -4.41 12.81
N ASP A 72 -10.54 -4.18 14.11
CA ASP A 72 -11.81 -3.78 14.72
C ASP A 72 -12.29 -2.43 14.19
N ALA A 73 -11.37 -1.47 14.05
CA ALA A 73 -11.67 -0.18 13.44
C ALA A 73 -12.08 -0.32 11.95
N GLU A 74 -11.45 -1.22 11.20
CA GLU A 74 -11.85 -1.53 9.82
C GLU A 74 -13.24 -2.17 9.76
N ALA A 75 -13.55 -3.10 10.68
CA ALA A 75 -14.88 -3.68 10.77
C ALA A 75 -15.95 -2.62 11.07
N ALA A 76 -15.62 -1.62 11.89
CA ALA A 76 -16.47 -0.46 12.13
C ALA A 76 -16.68 0.38 10.88
N ARG A 77 -15.60 0.75 10.17
CA ARG A 77 -15.70 1.50 8.91
C ARG A 77 -16.54 0.78 7.85
N ILE A 78 -16.38 -0.54 7.72
CA ILE A 78 -17.19 -1.35 6.80
C ILE A 78 -18.66 -1.28 7.20
N ARG A 79 -18.98 -1.41 8.49
CA ARG A 79 -20.36 -1.33 8.98
C ARG A 79 -20.97 0.04 8.71
N ASP A 80 -20.25 1.11 8.98
CA ASP A 80 -20.76 2.47 8.81
C ASP A 80 -20.99 2.79 7.32
N ARG A 81 -20.10 2.30 6.43
CA ARG A 81 -20.20 2.54 4.99
C ARG A 81 -21.20 1.63 4.26
N HIS A 82 -21.32 0.38 4.68
CA HIS A 82 -22.07 -0.65 3.94
C HIS A 82 -23.28 -1.21 4.70
N GLY A 83 -23.53 -0.76 5.93
CA GLY A 83 -24.66 -1.20 6.74
C GLY A 83 -24.60 -2.66 7.21
N LEU A 84 -23.43 -3.31 7.15
CA LEU A 84 -23.25 -4.71 7.53
C LEU A 84 -22.03 -4.94 8.42
N ALA A 85 -22.14 -5.88 9.36
CA ALA A 85 -21.00 -6.31 10.18
C ALA A 85 -20.21 -7.41 9.44
N PRO A 86 -18.96 -7.14 9.00
CA PRO A 86 -18.17 -8.15 8.31
C PRO A 86 -17.70 -9.23 9.29
N ARG A 87 -17.47 -10.45 8.78
CA ARG A 87 -16.72 -11.46 9.55
C ARG A 87 -15.30 -10.92 9.86
N PRO A 88 -14.70 -11.22 11.03
CA PRO A 88 -13.41 -10.65 11.42
C PRO A 88 -12.29 -10.82 10.37
N HIS A 89 -12.16 -12.01 9.79
CA HIS A 89 -11.16 -12.29 8.74
C HIS A 89 -11.42 -11.55 7.42
N VAL A 90 -12.65 -11.08 7.17
CA VAL A 90 -12.97 -10.22 6.03
C VAL A 90 -12.45 -8.81 6.29
N ALA A 91 -12.74 -8.24 7.46
CA ALA A 91 -12.17 -6.94 7.87
C ALA A 91 -10.64 -6.97 7.86
N ALA A 92 -10.02 -8.01 8.43
CA ALA A 92 -8.57 -8.21 8.38
C ALA A 92 -8.03 -8.26 6.94
N SER A 93 -8.70 -8.99 6.04
CA SER A 93 -8.30 -9.06 4.64
C SER A 93 -8.50 -7.74 3.88
N ARG A 94 -9.47 -6.90 4.27
CA ARG A 94 -9.72 -5.59 3.65
C ARG A 94 -8.68 -4.58 4.08
N LEU A 95 -8.41 -4.50 5.38
CA LEU A 95 -7.35 -3.65 5.92
C LEU A 95 -5.99 -4.04 5.36
N LEU A 96 -5.68 -5.34 5.32
CA LEU A 96 -4.42 -5.82 4.75
C LEU A 96 -4.27 -5.39 3.29
N HIS A 97 -5.32 -5.57 2.48
CA HIS A 97 -5.30 -5.14 1.09
C HIS A 97 -5.08 -3.63 0.94
N HIS A 98 -5.74 -2.81 1.77
CA HIS A 98 -5.52 -1.36 1.77
C HIS A 98 -4.04 -1.04 2.03
N HIS A 99 -3.45 -1.64 3.07
CA HIS A 99 -2.05 -1.43 3.39
C HIS A 99 -1.10 -1.91 2.28
N LEU A 100 -1.31 -3.12 1.75
CA LEU A 100 -0.47 -3.69 0.70
C LEU A 100 -0.54 -2.88 -0.60
N TRP A 101 -1.73 -2.45 -1.01
CA TRP A 101 -1.92 -1.66 -2.21
C TRP A 101 -1.27 -0.28 -2.08
N THR A 102 -1.50 0.42 -0.97
CA THR A 102 -0.90 1.74 -0.72
C THR A 102 0.61 1.66 -0.66
N THR A 103 1.19 0.77 0.15
CA THR A 103 2.65 0.63 0.27
C THR A 103 3.30 0.22 -1.03
N SER A 104 2.69 -0.74 -1.75
CA SER A 104 3.21 -1.16 -3.04
C SER A 104 3.18 -0.02 -4.07
N LEU A 105 2.12 0.79 -4.11
CA LEU A 105 2.04 1.92 -5.03
C LEU A 105 2.97 3.07 -4.63
N LEU A 106 3.15 3.35 -3.34
CA LEU A 106 4.13 4.34 -2.88
C LEU A 106 5.56 3.98 -3.30
N ILE A 107 5.94 2.70 -3.20
CA ILE A 107 7.29 2.25 -3.58
C ILE A 107 7.42 2.10 -5.11
N SER A 108 6.51 1.36 -5.74
CA SER A 108 6.61 1.03 -7.16
C SER A 108 6.24 2.19 -8.08
N GLY A 109 5.39 3.11 -7.63
CA GLY A 109 5.03 4.32 -8.38
C GLY A 109 6.21 5.27 -8.54
N VAL A 110 6.97 5.50 -7.46
CA VAL A 110 8.21 6.28 -7.53
C VAL A 110 9.21 5.63 -8.49
N TRP A 111 9.37 4.30 -8.41
CA TRP A 111 10.22 3.56 -9.33
C TRP A 111 9.77 3.67 -10.80
N TYR A 112 8.46 3.58 -11.05
CA TYR A 112 7.89 3.69 -12.39
C TYR A 112 8.08 5.07 -13.04
N LEU A 113 8.08 6.13 -12.24
CA LEU A 113 8.26 7.51 -12.68
C LEU A 113 9.72 7.92 -12.80
N GLU A 114 10.58 7.48 -11.87
CA GLU A 114 11.90 8.07 -11.67
C GLU A 114 13.05 7.06 -11.86
N GLY A 115 12.75 5.78 -12.06
CA GLY A 115 13.75 4.71 -12.15
C GLY A 115 14.57 4.52 -10.85
N ARG A 116 14.01 5.00 -9.72
CA ARG A 116 14.62 4.97 -8.40
C ARG A 116 13.70 4.30 -7.41
N VAL A 117 14.24 3.50 -6.51
CA VAL A 117 13.50 2.81 -5.45
C VAL A 117 13.55 3.68 -4.19
N PRO A 118 12.41 4.14 -3.66
CA PRO A 118 12.39 4.87 -2.40
C PRO A 118 12.73 3.95 -1.23
N LEU A 119 13.54 4.46 -0.31
CA LEU A 119 13.76 3.81 0.97
C LEU A 119 12.56 4.18 1.86
N LEU A 120 11.70 3.20 2.14
CA LEU A 120 10.52 3.37 2.99
C LEU A 120 10.67 2.54 4.28
N PRO A 121 11.40 3.05 5.29
CA PRO A 121 11.41 2.44 6.62
C PRO A 121 9.99 2.30 7.16
N ALA A 122 9.69 1.23 7.88
CA ALA A 122 8.36 1.00 8.45
C ALA A 122 7.94 2.12 9.42
N GLY A 123 8.90 2.72 10.15
CA GLY A 123 8.65 3.88 11.02
C GLY A 123 8.43 5.22 10.29
N HIS A 124 8.35 5.23 8.95
CA HIS A 124 8.05 6.42 8.14
C HIS A 124 6.64 6.39 7.55
N LEU A 125 5.86 5.36 7.84
CA LEU A 125 4.49 5.23 7.40
C LEU A 125 3.60 4.98 8.62
N TRP A 126 2.58 5.81 8.78
CA TRP A 126 1.60 5.67 9.85
C TRP A 126 0.22 5.41 9.29
N THR A 127 -0.59 4.68 10.03
CA THR A 127 -2.02 4.47 9.76
C THR A 127 -2.84 5.15 10.84
N ASP A 128 -3.76 6.03 10.44
CA ASP A 128 -4.76 6.62 11.31
C ASP A 128 -5.77 5.56 11.72
N THR A 129 -5.95 5.32 13.03
CA THR A 129 -6.82 4.22 13.48
C THR A 129 -8.30 4.48 13.14
N ALA A 130 -8.75 5.73 13.13
CA ALA A 130 -10.14 6.08 12.90
C ALA A 130 -10.54 5.92 11.42
N THR A 131 -9.72 6.44 10.50
CA THR A 131 -10.02 6.50 9.06
C THR A 131 -9.35 5.41 8.24
N GLY A 132 -8.22 4.88 8.70
CA GLY A 132 -7.34 4.05 7.88
C GLY A 132 -6.50 4.83 6.88
N ASP A 133 -6.48 6.17 6.96
CA ASP A 133 -5.64 7.02 6.14
C ASP A 133 -4.16 6.88 6.50
N PHE A 134 -3.28 7.23 5.58
CA PHE A 134 -1.84 7.16 5.78
C PHE A 134 -1.20 8.52 5.98
N ALA A 135 -0.19 8.58 6.86
CA ALA A 135 0.78 9.66 6.89
C ALA A 135 2.14 9.09 6.48
N LEU A 136 2.90 9.83 5.69
CA LEU A 136 4.15 9.40 5.09
C LEU A 136 5.21 10.46 5.32
N ARG A 137 6.33 10.05 5.92
CA ARG A 137 7.55 10.85 5.98
C ARG A 137 8.49 10.43 4.84
N PRO A 138 8.72 11.26 3.82
CA PRO A 138 9.70 10.95 2.78
C PRO A 138 11.08 10.66 3.38
N GLY A 139 11.72 9.61 2.88
CA GLY A 139 13.11 9.29 3.18
C GLY A 139 14.02 9.62 2.00
N ASP A 140 15.08 8.82 1.88
CA ASP A 140 15.93 8.82 0.68
C ASP A 140 15.43 7.83 -0.38
N TRP A 141 16.14 7.78 -1.49
CA TRP A 141 15.91 6.85 -2.59
C TRP A 141 17.22 6.53 -3.29
N ALA A 142 17.29 5.36 -3.92
CA ALA A 142 18.47 4.91 -4.65
C ALA A 142 18.08 4.49 -6.08
N PRO A 143 18.98 4.60 -7.07
CA PRO A 143 18.81 3.88 -8.33
C PRO A 143 18.59 2.39 -8.07
N GLY A 144 17.69 1.75 -8.82
CA GLY A 144 17.41 0.33 -8.64
C GLY A 144 16.60 -0.24 -9.78
N ASP A 145 16.92 -1.47 -10.18
CA ASP A 145 16.18 -2.22 -11.18
C ASP A 145 14.93 -2.90 -10.58
N GLY A 146 14.28 -3.76 -11.37
CA GLY A 146 13.14 -4.52 -10.89
C GLY A 146 13.45 -5.46 -9.73
N ALA A 147 14.69 -5.93 -9.58
CA ALA A 147 15.09 -6.76 -8.43
C ALA A 147 15.15 -5.93 -7.16
N ALA A 148 15.81 -4.78 -7.21
CA ALA A 148 15.86 -3.84 -6.09
C ALA A 148 14.45 -3.39 -5.65
N LEU A 149 13.54 -3.15 -6.61
CA LEU A 149 12.14 -2.85 -6.31
C LEU A 149 11.46 -4.02 -5.58
N ARG A 150 11.61 -5.25 -6.08
CA ARG A 150 11.03 -6.45 -5.44
C ARG A 150 11.52 -6.59 -4.00
N ASP A 151 12.80 -6.39 -3.76
CA ASP A 151 13.40 -6.53 -2.43
C ASP A 151 12.88 -5.44 -1.48
N ALA A 152 12.78 -4.19 -1.94
CA ALA A 152 12.25 -3.09 -1.14
C ALA A 152 10.78 -3.30 -0.75
N VAL A 153 9.93 -3.72 -1.69
CA VAL A 153 8.52 -4.01 -1.39
C VAL A 153 8.43 -5.22 -0.46
N ALA A 154 9.17 -6.31 -0.72
CA ALA A 154 9.17 -7.50 0.12
C ALA A 154 9.61 -7.22 1.56
N ALA A 155 10.65 -6.39 1.74
CA ALA A 155 11.14 -5.98 3.05
C ALA A 155 10.09 -5.20 3.86
N HIS A 156 9.30 -4.35 3.19
CA HIS A 156 8.24 -3.59 3.85
C HIS A 156 7.01 -4.46 4.16
N VAL A 157 6.54 -5.25 3.20
CA VAL A 157 5.28 -6.00 3.36
C VAL A 157 5.44 -7.30 4.14
N GLY A 158 6.62 -7.92 4.18
CA GLY A 158 6.85 -9.19 4.87
C GLY A 158 6.43 -9.17 6.35
N PRO A 159 6.91 -8.20 7.16
CA PRO A 159 6.47 -8.04 8.55
C PRO A 159 4.96 -7.78 8.70
N VAL A 160 4.37 -7.03 7.77
CA VAL A 160 2.92 -6.77 7.75
C VAL A 160 2.15 -8.07 7.49
N LEU A 161 2.55 -8.86 6.49
CA LEU A 161 1.95 -10.17 6.23
C LEU A 161 2.03 -11.08 7.46
N ALA A 162 3.16 -11.08 8.17
CA ALA A 162 3.34 -11.85 9.40
C ALA A 162 2.38 -11.39 10.52
N ALA A 163 2.21 -10.08 10.70
CA ALA A 163 1.28 -9.51 11.68
C ALA A 163 -0.19 -9.87 11.39
N PHE A 164 -0.60 -9.92 10.12
CA PHE A 164 -1.97 -10.25 9.73
C PHE A 164 -2.24 -11.76 9.65
N GLN A 165 -1.22 -12.59 9.51
CA GLN A 165 -1.32 -14.06 9.37
C GLN A 165 -2.28 -14.74 10.37
N PRO A 166 -2.30 -14.43 11.69
CA PRO A 166 -3.24 -15.06 12.62
C PRO A 166 -4.69 -14.59 12.47
N LEU A 167 -4.92 -13.40 11.88
CA LEU A 167 -6.24 -12.79 11.77
C LEU A 167 -6.94 -13.11 10.44
N VAL A 168 -6.20 -13.60 9.47
CA VAL A 168 -6.73 -14.03 8.16
C VAL A 168 -6.88 -15.55 8.11
N ARG A 169 -7.83 -16.04 7.31
CA ARG A 169 -8.01 -17.48 7.04
C ARG A 169 -7.22 -17.94 5.82
N ARG A 170 -5.93 -17.59 5.75
CA ARG A 170 -5.06 -17.85 4.60
C ARG A 170 -3.67 -18.25 5.03
N GLY A 171 -3.06 -19.22 4.33
CA GLY A 171 -1.66 -19.57 4.53
C GLY A 171 -0.68 -18.57 3.90
N PRO A 172 0.62 -18.66 4.22
CA PRO A 172 1.65 -17.71 3.76
C PRO A 172 1.70 -17.53 2.24
N ARG A 173 1.54 -18.60 1.45
CA ARG A 173 1.51 -18.54 -0.02
C ARG A 173 0.37 -17.65 -0.53
N ALA A 174 -0.82 -17.76 0.07
CA ALA A 174 -1.97 -16.95 -0.35
C ALA A 174 -1.82 -15.47 0.06
N LEU A 175 -1.14 -15.19 1.18
CA LEU A 175 -0.79 -13.83 1.58
C LEU A 175 0.20 -13.18 0.60
N TRP A 176 1.27 -13.89 0.22
CA TRP A 176 2.17 -13.41 -0.82
C TRP A 176 1.51 -13.31 -2.20
N GLY A 177 0.46 -14.10 -2.47
CA GLY A 177 -0.43 -13.91 -3.62
C GLY A 177 -1.18 -12.59 -3.61
N MET A 178 -1.66 -12.13 -2.45
CA MET A 178 -2.25 -10.81 -2.32
C MET A 178 -1.22 -9.69 -2.52
N ALA A 179 -0.05 -9.80 -1.89
CA ALA A 179 1.02 -8.81 -2.07
C ALA A 179 1.48 -8.73 -3.54
N THR A 180 1.62 -9.88 -4.21
CA THR A 180 1.88 -9.97 -5.65
C THR A 180 0.80 -9.23 -6.43
N ASP A 181 -0.47 -9.47 -6.11
CA ASP A 181 -1.57 -8.84 -6.83
C ASP A 181 -1.61 -7.33 -6.62
N ASP A 182 -1.36 -6.85 -5.40
CA ASP A 182 -1.47 -5.44 -5.05
C ASP A 182 -0.30 -4.63 -5.61
N LEU A 183 0.91 -5.20 -5.67
CA LEU A 183 2.04 -4.62 -6.39
C LEU A 183 1.76 -4.43 -7.89
N LEU A 184 1.32 -5.50 -8.57
CA LEU A 184 1.05 -5.45 -9.99
C LEU A 184 -0.16 -4.56 -10.32
N SER A 185 -1.19 -4.56 -9.46
CA SER A 185 -2.38 -3.74 -9.65
C SER A 185 -2.09 -2.26 -9.38
N GLY A 186 -1.18 -1.93 -8.45
CA GLY A 186 -0.71 -0.57 -8.23
C GLY A 186 -0.04 0.02 -9.47
N LEU A 187 0.94 -0.70 -10.03
CA LEU A 187 1.61 -0.29 -11.27
C LEU A 187 0.64 -0.13 -12.44
N TRP A 188 -0.25 -1.09 -12.63
CA TRP A 188 -1.25 -1.02 -13.70
C TRP A 188 -2.23 0.14 -13.50
N TYR A 189 -2.68 0.38 -12.27
CA TYR A 189 -3.53 1.52 -11.93
C TYR A 189 -2.84 2.85 -12.26
N LEU A 190 -1.58 3.03 -11.84
CA LEU A 190 -0.81 4.24 -12.14
C LEU A 190 -0.68 4.45 -13.65
N GLY A 191 -0.31 3.40 -14.40
CA GLY A 191 -0.22 3.48 -15.86
C GLY A 191 -1.52 3.93 -16.51
N ARG A 192 -2.68 3.43 -16.06
CA ARG A 192 -3.99 3.88 -16.55
C ARG A 192 -4.23 5.36 -16.28
N MET A 193 -3.82 5.86 -15.12
CA MET A 193 -3.98 7.28 -14.77
C MET A 193 -3.06 8.21 -15.54
N LEU A 194 -1.91 7.70 -15.99
CA LEU A 194 -0.98 8.44 -16.83
C LEU A 194 -1.27 8.32 -18.33
N GLY A 195 -2.27 7.51 -18.73
CA GLY A 195 -2.52 7.20 -20.16
C GLY A 195 -1.48 6.25 -20.78
N GLU A 196 -0.74 5.53 -19.95
CA GLU A 196 0.39 4.65 -20.32
C GLU A 196 0.09 3.17 -19.99
N GLU A 197 -1.17 2.76 -20.12
CA GLU A 197 -1.64 1.43 -19.67
C GLU A 197 -0.82 0.28 -20.26
N ASP A 198 -0.53 0.31 -21.57
CA ASP A 198 0.27 -0.72 -22.25
C ASP A 198 1.70 -0.79 -21.71
N ARG A 199 2.32 0.37 -21.43
CA ARG A 199 3.66 0.44 -20.81
C ARG A 199 3.62 -0.18 -19.42
N ALA A 200 2.64 0.17 -18.60
CA ALA A 200 2.51 -0.38 -17.26
C ALA A 200 2.26 -1.90 -17.25
N VAL A 201 1.47 -2.43 -18.19
CA VAL A 201 1.28 -3.88 -18.34
C VAL A 201 2.58 -4.57 -18.70
N ALA A 202 3.34 -4.02 -19.66
CA ALA A 202 4.65 -4.57 -20.03
C ALA A 202 5.64 -4.53 -18.85
N THR A 203 5.72 -3.40 -18.15
CA THR A 203 6.57 -3.23 -16.96
C THR A 203 6.20 -4.19 -15.84
N ALA A 204 4.92 -4.29 -15.48
CA ALA A 204 4.43 -5.18 -14.44
C ALA A 204 4.64 -6.67 -14.80
N THR A 205 4.51 -7.02 -16.08
CA THR A 205 4.81 -8.38 -16.57
C THR A 205 6.28 -8.74 -16.42
N ALA A 206 7.19 -7.82 -16.75
CA ALA A 206 8.63 -8.02 -16.60
C ALA A 206 9.10 -8.04 -15.13
N LEU A 207 8.36 -7.38 -14.23
CA LEU A 207 8.76 -7.21 -12.83
C LEU A 207 8.81 -8.53 -12.05
N LEU A 208 7.91 -9.48 -12.32
CA LEU A 208 7.81 -10.75 -11.59
C LEU A 208 8.09 -11.94 -12.52
N PRO A 209 9.37 -12.23 -12.83
CA PRO A 209 9.72 -13.43 -13.59
C PRO A 209 9.40 -14.69 -12.78
N ALA A 210 9.27 -15.81 -13.49
CA ALA A 210 9.03 -17.11 -12.85
C ALA A 210 10.11 -17.42 -11.80
N GLY A 211 9.69 -17.88 -10.62
CA GLY A 211 10.61 -18.27 -9.54
C GLY A 211 11.12 -17.12 -8.66
N ALA A 212 10.70 -15.88 -8.89
CA ALA A 212 11.03 -14.73 -8.04
C ALA A 212 10.37 -14.85 -6.65
N ARG A 213 10.91 -15.69 -5.76
CA ARG A 213 10.44 -15.80 -4.37
C ARG A 213 10.65 -14.47 -3.64
N PRO A 214 9.78 -14.07 -2.70
CA PRO A 214 8.58 -14.77 -2.21
C PRO A 214 7.32 -14.56 -3.06
N TRP A 215 7.42 -13.86 -4.19
CA TRP A 215 6.31 -13.60 -5.11
C TRP A 215 5.80 -14.90 -5.75
N THR A 216 4.48 -15.00 -5.94
CA THR A 216 3.84 -16.31 -6.11
C THR A 216 3.35 -16.65 -7.52
N GLY A 217 3.51 -15.76 -8.49
CA GLY A 217 3.13 -16.07 -9.86
C GLY A 217 3.38 -14.93 -10.84
N PRO A 218 3.26 -15.24 -12.15
CA PRO A 218 3.37 -14.25 -13.20
C PRO A 218 2.22 -13.25 -13.15
N ALA A 219 2.39 -12.11 -13.84
CA ALA A 219 1.41 -11.03 -13.79
C ALA A 219 0.04 -11.39 -14.39
N ASN A 220 0.01 -12.35 -15.33
CA ASN A 220 -1.19 -12.92 -15.95
C ASN A 220 -2.12 -11.90 -16.59
N PHE A 221 -1.57 -10.85 -17.20
CA PHE A 221 -2.34 -9.89 -18.00
C PHE A 221 -2.82 -10.53 -19.31
N ARG A 222 -4.05 -10.19 -19.70
CA ARG A 222 -4.68 -10.57 -20.97
C ARG A 222 -5.63 -9.48 -21.43
N ARG A 223 -6.00 -9.50 -22.71
CA ARG A 223 -7.08 -8.67 -23.25
C ARG A 223 -8.43 -9.36 -23.06
N GLU A 224 -9.42 -8.61 -22.62
CA GLU A 224 -10.81 -9.05 -22.51
C GLU A 224 -11.75 -7.86 -22.75
N ARG A 225 -12.76 -8.03 -23.62
CA ARG A 225 -13.74 -6.98 -23.98
C ARG A 225 -13.10 -5.63 -24.35
N GLY A 226 -11.96 -5.67 -25.06
CA GLY A 226 -11.23 -4.49 -25.51
C GLY A 226 -10.32 -3.83 -24.47
N GLY A 227 -10.31 -4.28 -23.21
CA GLY A 227 -9.47 -3.76 -22.14
C GLY A 227 -8.43 -4.76 -21.63
N TRP A 228 -7.48 -4.29 -20.83
CA TRP A 228 -6.62 -5.18 -20.06
C TRP A 228 -7.36 -5.73 -18.84
N THR A 229 -7.05 -6.98 -18.49
CA THR A 229 -7.43 -7.61 -17.22
C THR A 229 -6.34 -8.59 -16.82
N ARG A 230 -6.42 -9.14 -15.61
CA ARG A 230 -5.49 -10.19 -15.15
C ARG A 230 -6.12 -11.18 -14.21
N THR A 231 -5.56 -12.38 -14.19
CA THR A 231 -5.92 -13.42 -13.22
C THR A 231 -5.16 -13.21 -11.91
N ARG A 232 -5.89 -12.79 -10.87
CA ARG A 232 -5.36 -12.61 -9.51
C ARG A 232 -4.94 -13.93 -8.86
N GLN A 233 -3.92 -13.87 -8.02
CA GLN A 233 -3.42 -15.00 -7.22
C GLN A 233 -3.98 -15.00 -5.78
N GLY A 234 -4.32 -13.83 -5.26
CA GLY A 234 -4.96 -13.59 -3.98
C GLY A 234 -6.35 -12.97 -4.12
N CYS A 235 -7.06 -12.84 -3.00
CA CYS A 235 -8.40 -12.26 -2.98
C CYS A 235 -8.55 -11.33 -1.78
N CYS A 236 -9.02 -10.10 -1.97
CA CYS A 236 -9.24 -9.17 -0.86
C CYS A 236 -10.59 -9.38 -0.13
N LEU A 237 -11.42 -10.33 -0.56
CA LEU A 237 -12.78 -10.61 -0.05
C LEU A 237 -13.76 -9.44 -0.15
N TYR A 238 -13.51 -8.44 -1.01
CA TYR A 238 -14.42 -7.31 -1.15
C TYR A 238 -15.84 -7.71 -1.56
N TYR A 239 -15.98 -8.80 -2.32
CA TYR A 239 -17.30 -9.36 -2.69
C TYR A 239 -18.15 -9.76 -1.47
N ALA A 240 -17.56 -9.98 -0.29
CA ALA A 240 -18.28 -10.28 0.95
C ALA A 240 -18.77 -9.01 1.67
N VAL A 241 -18.31 -7.84 1.23
CA VAL A 241 -18.72 -6.51 1.71
C VAL A 241 -19.69 -5.87 0.72
N ASP A 242 -19.34 -5.88 -0.57
CA ASP A 242 -20.20 -5.37 -1.64
C ASP A 242 -20.22 -6.39 -2.80
N PRO A 243 -21.17 -7.35 -2.80
CA PRO A 243 -21.25 -8.36 -3.85
C PRO A 243 -21.73 -7.79 -5.19
N ALA A 244 -22.41 -6.64 -5.20
CA ALA A 244 -22.89 -6.01 -6.43
C ALA A 244 -21.74 -5.33 -7.20
N ASN A 245 -20.68 -4.92 -6.50
CA ASN A 245 -19.54 -4.21 -7.08
C ASN A 245 -18.20 -4.94 -6.84
N PRO A 246 -18.01 -6.17 -7.38
CA PRO A 246 -16.74 -6.87 -7.25
C PRO A 246 -15.60 -6.07 -7.91
N CYS A 247 -14.33 -6.24 -7.50
CA CYS A 247 -13.21 -5.54 -8.15
C CYS A 247 -13.01 -6.02 -9.61
N ALA A 248 -12.43 -5.18 -10.49
CA ALA A 248 -12.31 -5.42 -11.93
C ALA A 248 -11.72 -6.79 -12.32
N THR A 249 -10.82 -7.31 -11.48
CA THR A 249 -10.11 -8.59 -11.68
C THR A 249 -10.60 -9.69 -10.75
N CYS A 250 -11.80 -9.54 -10.16
CA CYS A 250 -12.37 -10.52 -9.26
C CYS A 250 -12.75 -11.79 -10.03
N PRO A 251 -12.30 -12.99 -9.60
CA PRO A 251 -12.72 -14.25 -10.22
C PRO A 251 -14.20 -14.58 -9.99
N ARG A 252 -14.92 -13.78 -9.20
CA ARG A 252 -16.37 -13.87 -8.96
C ARG A 252 -17.19 -12.95 -9.87
N ARG A 253 -16.55 -12.18 -10.77
CA ARG A 253 -17.29 -11.47 -11.82
C ARG A 253 -17.86 -12.52 -12.79
N ALA A 254 -19.18 -12.50 -12.96
CA ALA A 254 -19.89 -13.25 -13.99
C ALA A 254 -19.62 -12.66 -15.39
#